data_AF-A0A955D8F5-F1
#
_entry.id   AF-A0A955D8F5-F1
#
_cell.length_a   1.000
_cell.length_b   1.000
_cell.length_c   1.000
_cell.angle_alpha   90.00
_cell.angle_beta   90.00
_cell.angle_gamma   90.00
#
_symmetry.space_group_name_H-M   'P 1'
#
loop_
_entity.id
_entity.type
_entity.pdbx_description
1 polymer ?
#
loop_
_entity_poly.entity_id
_entity_poly.type
_entity_poly.pdbx_seq_one_letter_code
_entity_poly.pdbx_strand_id
1 'polypeptide(L)'
;MPRVRKGAAKAQARKRILRAARGYYGVRSRHQYQAQINLVRAGAQAFEGRKLRKRDMRSLWITRITAACRMRNTRYSLFMNGLRLAGVTLNRKMLSNLAIEEPKVFDELVELAVKASKATPAKV
;
A
#
# COMPACT_ATOMS: atom_id res chain seq x y z
N MET A 1 -17.56 0.38 -56.22
CA MET A 1 -17.52 0.34 -54.73
C MET A 1 -17.75 1.74 -54.17
N PRO A 2 -18.65 1.93 -53.18
CA PRO A 2 -18.91 3.25 -52.59
C PRO A 2 -17.79 3.68 -51.61
N ARG A 3 -17.39 4.96 -51.64
CA ARG A 3 -16.36 5.53 -50.75
C ARG A 3 -16.95 5.86 -49.38
N VAL A 4 -16.54 5.13 -48.34
CA VAL A 4 -17.01 5.35 -46.95
C VAL A 4 -16.15 6.41 -46.23
N ARG A 5 -16.80 7.37 -45.54
CA ARG A 5 -16.14 8.43 -44.74
C ARG A 5 -16.01 7.99 -43.27
N LYS A 6 -14.83 8.20 -42.65
CA LYS A 6 -14.51 7.75 -41.27
C LYS A 6 -14.66 8.84 -40.18
N GLY A 7 -15.24 9.99 -40.50
CA GLY A 7 -15.23 11.18 -39.63
C GLY A 7 -15.85 10.97 -38.24
N ALA A 8 -17.06 10.39 -38.18
CA ALA A 8 -17.78 10.15 -36.92
C ALA A 8 -17.01 9.20 -35.99
N ALA A 9 -16.49 8.09 -36.52
CA ALA A 9 -15.71 7.12 -35.75
C ALA A 9 -14.43 7.76 -35.15
N LYS A 10 -13.73 8.61 -35.92
CA LYS A 10 -12.54 9.34 -35.43
C LYS A 10 -12.88 10.30 -34.30
N ALA A 11 -13.99 11.04 -34.40
CA ALA A 11 -14.44 11.95 -33.36
C ALA A 11 -14.80 11.21 -32.05
N GLN A 12 -15.49 10.08 -32.15
CA GLN A 12 -15.83 9.24 -31.00
C GLN A 12 -14.57 8.68 -30.30
N ALA A 13 -13.61 8.17 -31.07
CA ALA A 13 -12.33 7.68 -30.53
C ALA A 13 -11.56 8.79 -29.79
N ARG A 14 -11.49 10.00 -30.38
CA ARG A 14 -10.86 11.16 -29.74
C ARG A 14 -11.55 11.53 -28.44
N LYS A 15 -12.89 11.60 -28.43
CA LYS A 15 -13.68 11.92 -27.22
C LYS A 15 -13.44 10.90 -26.10
N ARG A 16 -13.33 9.60 -26.43
CA ARG A 16 -13.01 8.53 -25.47
C ARG A 16 -11.64 8.74 -24.82
N ILE A 17 -10.60 9.00 -25.63
CA ILE A 17 -9.22 9.21 -25.14
C ILE A 17 -9.15 10.46 -24.25
N LEU A 18 -9.68 11.59 -24.71
CA LEU A 18 -9.65 12.83 -23.93
C LEU A 18 -10.49 12.75 -22.66
N ARG A 19 -11.58 11.95 -22.67
CA ARG A 19 -12.36 11.67 -21.45
C ARG A 19 -11.54 10.90 -20.42
N ALA A 20 -10.76 9.90 -20.85
CA ALA A 20 -9.89 9.14 -19.96
C ALA A 20 -8.70 9.97 -19.43
N ALA A 21 -8.21 10.94 -20.21
CA ALA A 21 -7.11 11.83 -19.83
C ALA A 21 -7.55 13.10 -19.07
N ARG A 22 -8.82 13.19 -18.65
CA ARG A 22 -9.30 14.33 -17.84
C ARG A 22 -8.51 14.42 -16.53
N GLY A 23 -8.16 15.64 -16.14
CA GLY A 23 -7.34 15.90 -14.95
C GLY A 23 -5.83 15.93 -15.22
N TYR A 24 -5.36 15.50 -16.40
CA TYR A 24 -3.95 15.69 -16.76
C TYR A 24 -3.61 17.16 -17.03
N TYR A 25 -2.42 17.55 -16.59
CA TYR A 25 -1.95 18.92 -16.70
C TYR A 25 -1.56 19.31 -18.14
N GLY A 26 -1.96 20.52 -18.55
CA GLY A 26 -1.58 21.14 -19.82
C GLY A 26 -2.01 20.35 -21.07
N VAL A 27 -1.07 20.19 -22.01
CA VAL A 27 -1.31 19.58 -23.34
C VAL A 27 -1.76 18.11 -23.24
N ARG A 28 -1.45 17.44 -22.12
CA ARG A 28 -1.74 16.02 -21.88
C ARG A 28 -3.23 15.71 -21.71
N SER A 29 -4.07 16.72 -21.45
CA SER A 29 -5.54 16.58 -21.40
C SER A 29 -6.26 17.14 -22.63
N ARG A 30 -5.55 17.83 -23.53
CA ARG A 30 -6.14 18.52 -24.70
C ARG A 30 -5.75 17.89 -26.04
N HIS A 31 -4.49 17.48 -26.20
CA HIS A 31 -3.97 16.90 -27.44
C HIS A 31 -4.09 15.38 -27.43
N GLN A 32 -4.78 14.80 -28.43
CA GLN A 32 -5.11 13.37 -28.48
C GLN A 32 -3.86 12.48 -28.41
N TYR A 33 -2.83 12.79 -29.21
CA TYR A 33 -1.61 11.97 -29.26
C TYR A 33 -0.87 11.99 -27.92
N GLN A 34 -0.79 13.18 -27.31
CA GLN A 34 -0.08 13.33 -26.03
C GLN A 34 -0.86 12.66 -24.90
N ALA A 35 -2.19 12.79 -24.91
CA ALA A 35 -3.08 12.10 -23.99
C ALA A 35 -2.90 10.58 -24.08
N GLN A 36 -2.85 10.02 -25.29
CA GLN A 36 -2.67 8.59 -25.51
C GLN A 36 -1.33 8.08 -24.93
N ILE A 37 -0.21 8.76 -25.19
CA ILE A 37 1.09 8.39 -24.64
C ILE A 37 1.05 8.37 -23.11
N ASN A 38 0.46 9.40 -22.50
CA ASN A 38 0.38 9.49 -21.04
C ASN A 38 -0.55 8.43 -20.45
N LEU A 39 -1.66 8.11 -21.11
CA LEU A 39 -2.56 7.04 -20.65
C LEU A 39 -1.88 5.68 -20.66
N VAL A 40 -1.08 5.36 -21.69
CA VAL A 40 -0.33 4.09 -21.74
C VAL A 40 0.70 4.03 -20.60
N ARG A 41 1.47 5.10 -20.39
CA ARG A 41 2.45 5.18 -19.29
C ARG A 41 1.79 5.08 -17.92
N ALA A 42 0.70 5.82 -17.70
CA ALA A 42 -0.06 5.76 -16.46
C ALA A 42 -0.69 4.37 -16.23
N GLY A 43 -1.12 3.68 -17.29
CA GLY A 43 -1.61 2.31 -17.22
C GLY A 43 -0.55 1.33 -16.71
N ALA A 44 0.68 1.42 -17.23
CA ALA A 44 1.81 0.62 -16.77
C ALA A 44 2.14 0.90 -15.29
N GLN A 45 2.27 2.18 -14.93
CA GLN A 45 2.52 2.60 -13.55
C GLN A 45 1.40 2.19 -12.59
N ALA A 46 0.13 2.23 -13.02
CA ALA A 46 -0.99 1.80 -12.20
C ALA A 46 -0.95 0.29 -11.94
N PHE A 47 -0.50 -0.52 -12.90
CA PHE A 47 -0.32 -1.96 -12.71
C PHE A 47 0.79 -2.25 -11.70
N GLU A 48 1.95 -1.61 -11.84
CA GLU A 48 3.06 -1.71 -10.88
C GLU A 48 2.64 -1.22 -9.49
N GLY A 49 2.00 -0.06 -9.41
CA GLY A 49 1.52 0.55 -8.18
C GLY A 49 0.53 -0.33 -7.41
N ARG A 50 -0.34 -1.09 -8.10
CA ARG A 50 -1.22 -2.08 -7.43
C ARG A 50 -0.43 -3.20 -6.74
N LYS A 51 0.69 -3.62 -7.31
CA LYS A 51 1.58 -4.61 -6.69
C LYS A 51 2.38 -3.99 -5.53
N LEU A 52 2.94 -2.81 -5.73
CA LEU A 52 3.74 -2.09 -4.73
C LEU A 52 2.93 -1.68 -3.50
N ARG A 53 1.67 -1.28 -3.66
CA ARG A 53 0.78 -0.91 -2.54
C ARG A 53 0.73 -1.96 -1.42
N LYS A 54 0.81 -3.25 -1.75
CA LYS A 54 0.84 -4.33 -0.75
C LYS A 54 2.11 -4.28 0.09
N ARG A 55 3.25 -3.93 -0.51
CA ARG A 55 4.55 -3.75 0.16
C ARG A 55 4.56 -2.47 0.98
N ASP A 56 4.06 -1.37 0.43
CA ASP A 56 4.03 -0.06 1.09
C ASP A 56 3.18 -0.10 2.36
N MET A 57 1.98 -0.70 2.28
CA MET A 57 1.10 -0.87 3.44
C MET A 57 1.76 -1.76 4.50
N ARG A 58 2.44 -2.83 4.09
CA ARG A 58 3.17 -3.70 5.02
C ARG A 58 4.32 -2.95 5.70
N SER A 59 5.06 -2.13 4.95
CA SER A 59 6.11 -1.27 5.50
C SER A 59 5.55 -0.33 6.56
N LEU A 60 4.44 0.35 6.25
CA LEU A 60 3.75 1.24 7.18
C LEU A 60 3.30 0.52 8.46
N TRP A 61 2.69 -0.66 8.36
CA TRP A 61 2.30 -1.45 9.54
C TRP A 61 3.49 -1.83 10.40
N ILE A 62 4.61 -2.23 9.78
CA ILE A 62 5.83 -2.57 10.52
C ILE A 62 6.38 -1.35 11.24
N THR A 63 6.42 -0.18 10.59
CA THR A 63 6.88 1.07 11.20
C THR A 63 6.03 1.44 12.42
N ARG A 64 4.70 1.34 12.30
CA ARG A 64 3.76 1.61 13.41
C ARG A 64 3.96 0.66 14.58
N ILE A 65 4.04 -0.64 14.31
CA ILE A 65 4.29 -1.66 15.35
C ILE A 65 5.66 -1.41 15.99
N THR A 66 6.69 -1.09 15.19
CA THR A 66 8.04 -0.82 15.72
C THR A 66 8.04 0.37 16.67
N ALA A 67 7.32 1.45 16.35
CA ALA A 67 7.16 2.58 17.25
C ALA A 67 6.45 2.17 18.56
N ALA A 68 5.34 1.42 18.45
CA ALA A 68 4.60 0.93 19.61
C ALA A 68 5.43 -0.01 20.51
N CYS A 69 6.24 -0.90 19.92
CA CYS A 69 7.18 -1.75 20.67
C CYS A 69 8.26 -0.93 21.37
N ARG A 70 8.83 0.08 20.68
CA ARG A 70 9.88 0.96 21.25
C ARG A 70 9.38 1.73 22.47
N MET A 71 8.14 2.22 22.46
CA MET A 71 7.53 2.87 23.62
C MET A 71 7.46 1.96 24.86
N ARG A 72 7.50 0.64 24.65
CA ARG A 72 7.42 -0.40 25.69
C ARG A 72 8.76 -1.11 25.91
N ASN A 73 9.87 -0.47 25.50
CA ASN A 73 11.23 -1.01 25.59
C ASN A 73 11.43 -2.39 24.93
N THR A 74 10.67 -2.71 23.88
CA THR A 74 10.83 -3.95 23.12
C THR A 74 11.21 -3.69 21.67
N ARG A 75 11.90 -4.66 21.06
CA ARG A 75 12.30 -4.63 19.66
C ARG A 75 11.34 -5.46 18.81
N TYR A 76 10.96 -4.93 17.64
CA TYR A 76 10.00 -5.56 16.72
C TYR A 76 10.33 -7.03 16.40
N SER A 77 11.61 -7.34 16.13
CA SER A 77 12.03 -8.71 15.80
C SER A 77 11.80 -9.70 16.95
N LEU A 78 12.01 -9.26 18.19
CA LEU A 78 11.76 -10.06 19.39
C LEU A 78 10.25 -10.25 19.60
N PHE A 79 9.48 -9.17 19.48
CA PHE A 79 8.03 -9.22 19.59
C PHE A 79 7.40 -10.20 18.57
N MET A 80 7.76 -10.09 17.29
CA MET A 80 7.23 -10.98 16.25
C MET A 80 7.67 -12.45 16.45
N ASN A 81 8.88 -12.68 16.95
CA ASN A 81 9.32 -14.03 17.28
C ASN A 81 8.55 -14.59 18.47
N GLY A 82 8.35 -13.78 19.51
CA GLY A 82 7.58 -14.12 20.71
C GLY A 82 6.14 -14.49 20.37
N LEU A 83 5.45 -13.68 19.56
CA LEU A 83 4.08 -14.00 19.11
C LEU A 83 4.00 -15.31 18.34
N ARG A 84 4.98 -15.60 17.47
CA ARG A 84 5.02 -16.86 16.72
C ARG A 84 5.24 -18.06 17.66
N LEU A 85 6.10 -17.92 18.66
CA LEU A 85 6.35 -18.98 19.66
C LEU A 85 5.14 -19.18 20.59
N ALA A 86 4.41 -18.11 20.90
CA ALA A 86 3.17 -18.15 21.67
C ALA A 86 1.96 -18.68 20.87
N GLY A 87 2.12 -19.02 19.58
CA GLY A 87 1.04 -19.53 18.72
C GLY A 87 0.05 -18.46 18.25
N VAL A 88 0.34 -17.18 18.43
CA VAL A 88 -0.55 -16.08 18.04
C VAL A 88 -0.39 -15.78 16.54
N THR A 89 -1.40 -16.12 15.75
CA THR A 89 -1.42 -15.97 14.28
C THR A 89 -2.04 -14.65 13.81
N LEU A 90 -1.72 -13.53 14.48
CA LEU A 90 -2.24 -12.21 14.11
C LEU A 90 -1.50 -11.58 12.93
N ASN A 91 -2.27 -11.02 12.00
CA ASN A 91 -1.74 -10.27 10.87
C ASN A 91 -1.21 -8.90 11.29
N ARG A 92 -0.18 -8.40 10.59
CA ARG A 92 0.44 -7.08 10.86
C ARG A 92 -0.51 -5.90 10.71
N LYS A 93 -1.50 -6.01 9.82
CA LYS A 93 -2.58 -5.02 9.71
C LYS A 93 -3.34 -4.89 11.03
N MET A 94 -3.74 -6.02 11.61
CA MET A 94 -4.50 -6.06 12.86
C MET A 94 -3.65 -5.60 14.04
N LEU A 95 -2.39 -6.08 14.13
CA LEU A 95 -1.45 -5.62 15.16
C LEU A 95 -1.21 -4.10 15.10
N SER A 96 -1.08 -3.54 13.90
CA SER A 96 -0.94 -2.09 13.73
C SER A 96 -2.20 -1.32 14.13
N ASN A 97 -3.39 -1.88 13.94
CA ASN A 97 -4.63 -1.23 14.35
C ASN A 97 -4.82 -1.32 15.86
N LEU A 98 -4.59 -2.49 16.47
CA LEU A 98 -4.61 -2.69 17.92
C LEU A 98 -3.64 -1.74 18.63
N ALA A 99 -2.44 -1.53 18.08
CA ALA A 99 -1.48 -0.59 18.64
C ALA A 99 -1.98 0.87 18.67
N ILE A 100 -2.95 1.24 17.81
CA ILE A 100 -3.50 2.59 17.72
C ILE A 100 -4.80 2.71 18.53
N GLU A 101 -5.72 1.76 18.33
CA GLU A 101 -7.08 1.80 18.89
C GLU A 101 -7.09 1.38 20.36
N GLU A 102 -6.35 0.33 20.73
CA GLU A 102 -6.40 -0.28 22.06
C GLU A 102 -4.98 -0.55 22.61
N PRO A 103 -4.29 0.50 23.11
CA PRO A 103 -2.92 0.37 23.60
C PRO A 103 -2.74 -0.65 24.74
N LYS A 104 -3.76 -0.80 25.60
CA LYS A 104 -3.72 -1.73 26.75
C LYS A 104 -3.66 -3.18 26.30
N VAL A 105 -4.48 -3.57 25.32
CA VAL A 105 -4.46 -4.92 24.75
C VAL A 105 -3.11 -5.20 24.08
N PHE A 106 -2.51 -4.17 23.47
CA PHE A 106 -1.17 -4.31 22.90
C PHE A 106 -0.09 -4.50 23.99
N ASP A 107 -0.24 -3.92 25.18
CA ASP A 107 0.66 -4.15 26.32
C ASP A 107 0.67 -5.63 26.73
N GLU A 108 -0.52 -6.23 26.89
CA GLU A 108 -0.66 -7.66 27.23
C GLU A 108 -0.03 -8.58 26.19
N LEU A 109 -0.19 -8.24 24.90
CA LEU A 109 0.45 -8.98 23.80
C LEU A 109 1.97 -8.87 23.84
N VAL A 110 2.51 -7.71 24.23
CA VAL A 110 3.95 -7.51 24.37
C VAL A 110 4.49 -8.33 25.54
N GLU A 111 3.80 -8.35 26.67
CA GLU A 111 4.19 -9.19 27.82
C GLU A 111 4.19 -10.68 27.47
N LEU A 112 3.12 -11.15 26.80
CA LEU A 112 3.02 -12.54 26.33
C LEU A 112 4.19 -12.87 25.38
N ALA A 113 4.49 -11.98 24.44
CA ALA A 113 5.58 -12.17 23.49
C ALA A 113 6.96 -12.18 24.17
N VAL A 114 7.18 -11.35 25.18
CA VAL A 114 8.43 -11.33 25.96
C VAL A 114 8.59 -12.62 26.76
N LYS A 115 7.53 -13.10 27.42
CA LYS A 115 7.54 -14.37 28.17
C LYS A 115 7.86 -15.58 27.28
N ALA A 116 7.29 -15.61 26.07
CA ALA A 116 7.50 -16.71 25.12
C ALA A 116 8.85 -16.64 24.39
N SER A 117 9.48 -15.46 24.31
CA SER A 117 10.73 -15.27 23.60
C SER A 117 11.94 -15.71 24.42
N LYS A 118 12.77 -16.59 23.85
CA LYS A 118 14.08 -16.98 24.42
C LYS A 118 15.20 -15.94 24.18
N ALA A 119 14.93 -14.91 23.39
CA ALA A 119 15.94 -13.90 23.05
C ALA A 119 16.03 -12.82 24.14
N THR A 120 17.25 -12.40 24.47
CA THR A 120 17.50 -11.31 25.44
C THR A 120 16.76 -10.04 24.98
N PRO A 121 16.04 -9.31 25.86
CA PRO A 121 15.50 -8.00 25.51
C PRO A 121 16.64 -7.02 25.14
N ALA A 122 16.32 -5.97 24.39
CA ALA A 122 17.33 -4.95 24.06
C ALA A 122 17.87 -4.36 25.38
N LYS A 123 19.20 -4.35 25.55
CA LYS A 123 19.80 -3.55 26.63
C LYS A 123 19.52 -2.08 26.29
N VAL A 124 18.85 -1.40 27.22
CA VAL A 124 18.68 0.06 27.22
C VAL A 124 20.06 0.71 27.22
#